data_AF-A0A6P4Z4D3-F1
#
_entry.id   AF-A0A6P4Z4D3-F1
#
_cell.length_a   1.000
_cell.length_b   1.000
_cell.length_c   1.000
_cell.angle_alpha   90.00
_cell.angle_beta   90.00
_cell.angle_gamma   90.00
#
_symmetry.space_group_name_H-M   'P 1'
#
loop_
_entity.id
_entity.type
_entity.pdbx_description
1 polymer ?
#
loop_
_entity_poly.entity_id
_entity_poly.type
_entity_poly.pdbx_seq_one_letter_code
_entity_poly.pdbx_strand_id
1 'polypeptide(L)'
;MISSSHALHIFIPFKTTDLDFITRWLHNQTLPGCGPTCKRTLNTNLNRTTMKVTHPDFIRYVFANYMDTSLSYRPTTGAMTTFLAIQLCDVVNMYGFGYDPRFPMHYYDHRSIPDQREDGEIKEGAHDYSEERRLWEKLHAENIIFWHSRQNETVEADMA
;
A
#
# COMPACT_ATOMS: atom_id res chain seq x y z
N MET A 1 -4.78 5.63 -16.30
CA MET A 1 -4.92 6.50 -15.10
C MET A 1 -4.59 7.92 -15.53
N ILE A 2 -5.61 8.77 -15.70
CA ILE A 2 -5.44 10.20 -15.98
C ILE A 2 -5.32 10.85 -14.60
N SER A 3 -4.10 11.19 -14.21
CA SER A 3 -3.85 11.87 -12.94
C SER A 3 -3.97 13.37 -13.15
N SER A 4 -4.55 14.09 -12.18
CA SER A 4 -4.59 15.55 -12.18
C SER A 4 -3.18 16.13 -12.32
N SER A 5 -3.01 17.24 -13.04
CA SER A 5 -1.72 17.93 -13.17
C SER A 5 -1.14 18.38 -11.82
N HIS A 6 -1.98 18.48 -10.78
CA HIS A 6 -1.61 18.88 -9.43
C HIS A 6 -1.38 17.71 -8.47
N ALA A 7 -1.59 16.46 -8.93
CA ALA A 7 -1.40 15.30 -8.06
C ALA A 7 0.08 15.13 -7.72
N LEU A 8 0.37 15.05 -6.42
CA LEU A 8 1.66 14.64 -5.90
C LEU A 8 1.79 13.13 -6.10
N HIS A 9 2.83 12.70 -6.81
CA HIS A 9 3.13 11.29 -7.01
C HIS A 9 4.26 10.89 -6.06
N ILE A 10 4.00 9.94 -5.17
CA ILE A 10 4.99 9.42 -4.23
C ILE A 10 5.43 8.05 -4.70
N PHE A 11 6.72 7.91 -5.02
CA PHE A 11 7.34 6.67 -5.45
C PHE A 11 8.01 5.98 -4.26
N ILE A 12 7.70 4.70 -4.05
CA ILE A 12 8.24 3.87 -2.97
C ILE A 12 9.21 2.85 -3.58
N PRO A 13 10.53 3.07 -3.52
CA PRO A 13 11.51 2.18 -4.12
C PRO A 13 11.79 0.98 -3.19
N PHE A 14 11.51 -0.23 -3.66
CA PHE A 14 11.74 -1.46 -2.89
C PHE A 14 13.04 -2.17 -3.29
N LYS A 15 13.57 -1.91 -4.49
CA LYS A 15 14.84 -2.44 -4.99
C LYS A 15 15.61 -1.37 -5.74
N THR A 16 16.91 -1.55 -5.87
CA THR A 16 17.80 -0.59 -6.55
C THR A 16 17.36 -0.29 -7.98
N THR A 17 16.82 -1.28 -8.69
CA THR A 17 16.31 -1.12 -10.06
C THR A 17 15.06 -0.23 -10.16
N ASP A 18 14.34 -0.01 -9.07
CA ASP A 18 13.18 0.91 -9.04
C ASP A 18 13.63 2.37 -9.22
N LEU A 19 14.81 2.73 -8.69
CA LEU A 19 15.38 4.07 -8.83
C LEU A 19 15.85 4.33 -10.27
N ASP A 20 16.49 3.35 -10.90
CA ASP A 20 16.84 3.43 -12.33
C ASP A 20 15.56 3.55 -13.18
N PHE A 21 14.55 2.75 -12.87
CA PHE A 21 13.26 2.79 -13.56
C PHE A 21 12.60 4.18 -13.50
N ILE A 22 12.43 4.77 -12.31
CA ILE A 22 11.76 6.07 -12.18
C ILE A 22 12.61 7.19 -12.79
N THR A 23 13.94 7.12 -12.69
CA THR A 23 14.84 8.09 -13.32
C THR A 23 14.67 8.07 -14.83
N ARG A 24 14.75 6.88 -15.46
CA ARG A 24 14.59 6.76 -16.91
C ARG A 24 13.20 7.18 -17.38
N TRP A 25 12.15 6.90 -16.62
CA TRP A 25 10.81 7.40 -16.92
C TRP A 25 10.77 8.93 -16.94
N LEU A 26 11.26 9.59 -15.89
CA LEU A 26 11.24 11.05 -15.76
C LEU A 26 12.10 11.78 -16.81
N HIS A 27 13.07 11.08 -17.38
CA HIS A 27 13.94 11.57 -18.45
C HIS A 27 13.55 11.10 -19.84
N ASN A 28 12.40 10.41 -19.99
CA ASN A 28 11.93 9.86 -21.27
C ASN A 28 13.00 8.96 -21.95
N GLN A 29 13.70 8.15 -21.16
CA GLN A 29 14.72 7.21 -21.59
C GLN A 29 14.15 5.79 -21.66
N THR A 30 14.89 4.89 -22.32
CA THR A 30 14.53 3.46 -22.42
C THR A 30 14.55 2.79 -21.04
N LEU A 31 13.39 2.30 -20.61
CA LEU A 31 13.23 1.65 -19.31
C LEU A 31 14.09 0.38 -19.18
N PRO A 32 14.56 0.05 -17.96
CA PRO A 32 15.35 -1.16 -17.71
C PRO A 32 14.56 -2.43 -18.07
N GLY A 33 15.22 -3.42 -18.68
CA GLY A 33 14.58 -4.67 -19.09
C GLY A 33 13.71 -4.58 -20.35
N CYS A 34 13.63 -3.41 -20.98
CA CYS A 34 12.96 -3.22 -22.26
C CYS A 34 13.98 -3.08 -23.39
N GLY A 35 13.86 -3.93 -24.42
CA GLY A 35 14.66 -3.85 -25.64
C GLY A 35 14.27 -2.68 -26.57
N PRO A 36 14.95 -2.49 -27.72
CA PRO A 36 14.75 -1.35 -28.62
C PRO A 36 13.33 -1.19 -29.18
N THR A 37 12.54 -2.29 -29.18
CA THR A 37 11.18 -2.35 -29.71
C THR A 37 10.09 -2.08 -28.67
N CYS A 38 10.47 -1.96 -27.39
CA CYS A 38 9.53 -1.71 -26.30
C CYS A 38 9.06 -0.24 -26.32
N LYS A 39 7.99 0.02 -27.05
CA LYS A 39 7.22 1.27 -26.94
C LYS A 39 6.24 1.17 -25.76
N ARG A 40 6.72 1.07 -24.52
CA ARG A 40 5.84 1.42 -23.40
C ARG A 40 5.63 2.92 -23.50
N THR A 41 4.43 3.34 -23.87
CA THR A 41 4.00 4.73 -23.74
C THR A 41 4.16 5.12 -22.28
N LEU A 42 5.26 5.81 -21.98
CA LEU A 42 5.47 6.45 -20.70
C LEU A 42 4.28 7.39 -20.51
N ASN A 43 3.54 7.18 -19.43
CA ASN A 43 2.40 8.04 -19.12
C ASN A 43 2.93 9.48 -19.04
N THR A 44 2.44 10.34 -19.92
CA THR A 44 2.97 11.70 -20.18
C THR A 44 2.71 12.68 -19.03
N ASN A 45 2.06 12.22 -17.96
CA ASN A 45 1.57 13.07 -16.87
C ASN A 45 2.47 13.04 -15.61
N LEU A 46 3.61 12.34 -15.63
CA LEU A 46 4.58 12.40 -14.53
C LEU A 46 5.53 13.59 -14.73
N ASN A 47 5.55 14.50 -13.77
CA ASN A 47 6.42 15.67 -13.78
C ASN A 47 7.49 15.54 -12.69
N ARG A 48 8.73 15.93 -13.00
CA ARG A 48 9.85 15.99 -12.05
C ARG A 48 9.55 16.88 -10.83
N THR A 49 8.66 17.88 -10.96
CA THR A 49 8.28 18.76 -9.84
C THR A 49 7.27 18.12 -8.89
N THR A 50 6.35 17.30 -9.42
CA THR A 50 5.29 16.63 -8.64
C THR A 50 5.61 15.19 -8.27
N MET A 51 6.72 14.63 -8.78
CA MET A 51 7.25 13.35 -8.34
C MET A 51 8.11 13.52 -7.10
N LYS A 52 7.88 12.67 -6.10
CA LYS A 52 8.69 12.52 -4.88
C LYS A 52 9.07 11.06 -4.71
N VAL A 53 10.20 10.82 -4.05
CA VAL A 53 10.70 9.47 -3.76
C VAL A 53 10.80 9.35 -2.24
N THR A 54 10.21 8.31 -1.67
CA THR A 54 10.35 8.05 -0.23
C THR A 54 11.77 7.63 0.09
N HIS A 55 12.29 8.09 1.23
CA HIS A 55 13.61 7.66 1.70
C HIS A 55 13.59 6.16 2.04
N PRO A 56 14.54 5.33 1.57
CA PRO A 56 14.55 3.90 1.86
C PRO A 56 14.58 3.55 3.36
N ASP A 57 15.26 4.35 4.19
CA ASP A 57 15.21 4.17 5.64
C ASP A 57 13.81 4.36 6.24
N PHE A 58 12.90 5.08 5.58
CA PHE A 58 11.52 5.16 6.04
C PHE A 58 10.82 3.80 5.91
N ILE A 59 11.06 3.09 4.81
CA ILE A 59 10.55 1.72 4.61
C ILE A 59 11.12 0.79 5.69
N ARG A 60 12.43 0.88 5.95
CA ARG A 60 13.08 0.12 7.02
C ARG A 60 12.52 0.48 8.40
N TYR A 61 12.28 1.75 8.67
CA TYR A 61 11.70 2.23 9.93
C TYR A 61 10.31 1.63 10.16
N VAL A 62 9.43 1.70 9.17
CA VAL A 62 8.08 1.09 9.26
C VAL A 62 8.21 -0.41 9.51
N PHE A 63 8.99 -1.10 8.69
CA PHE A 63 9.13 -2.55 8.76
C PHE A 63 9.73 -3.03 10.09
N ALA A 64 10.79 -2.38 10.59
CA ALA A 64 11.48 -2.83 11.79
C ALA A 64 10.79 -2.47 13.11
N ASN A 65 9.89 -1.48 13.12
CA ASN A 65 9.28 -0.98 14.36
C ASN A 65 7.79 -1.31 14.50
N TYR A 66 7.09 -1.55 13.39
CA TYR A 66 5.63 -1.74 13.41
C TYR A 66 5.18 -3.06 12.83
N MET A 67 6.09 -3.85 12.27
CA MET A 67 5.79 -5.16 11.71
C MET A 67 6.62 -6.25 12.37
N ASP A 68 6.06 -7.45 12.45
CA ASP A 68 6.76 -8.66 12.81
C ASP A 68 7.52 -9.19 11.59
N THR A 69 8.83 -8.95 11.58
CA THR A 69 9.74 -9.38 10.50
C THR A 69 9.84 -10.90 10.34
N SER A 70 9.29 -11.69 11.27
CA SER A 70 9.18 -13.14 11.15
C SER A 70 7.94 -13.58 10.35
N LEU A 71 6.93 -12.72 10.22
CA LEU A 71 5.66 -13.01 9.55
C LEU A 71 5.58 -12.43 8.14
N SER A 72 6.12 -11.23 7.94
CA SER A 72 6.14 -10.50 6.67
C SER A 72 7.57 -10.23 6.18
N TYR A 73 7.78 -10.18 4.86
CA TYR A 73 9.07 -9.78 4.28
C TYR A 73 9.19 -8.29 4.03
N ARG A 74 8.05 -7.57 3.93
CA ARG A 74 7.97 -6.11 3.78
C ARG A 74 6.53 -5.61 3.98
N PRO A 75 6.33 -4.32 4.30
CA PRO A 75 5.00 -3.72 4.35
C PRO A 75 4.32 -3.70 2.98
N THR A 76 2.99 -3.81 2.95
CA THR A 76 2.22 -3.53 1.73
C THR A 76 2.37 -2.07 1.31
N THR A 77 2.07 -1.77 0.05
CA THR A 77 1.97 -0.38 -0.40
C THR A 77 0.89 0.39 0.38
N GLY A 78 -0.19 -0.29 0.79
CA GLY A 78 -1.21 0.27 1.68
C GLY A 78 -0.61 0.69 3.02
N ALA A 79 0.12 -0.20 3.69
CA ALA A 79 0.78 0.09 4.95
C ALA A 79 1.77 1.26 4.82
N MET A 80 2.62 1.26 3.79
CA MET A 80 3.53 2.38 3.54
C MET A 80 2.79 3.71 3.34
N THR A 81 1.65 3.69 2.65
CA THR A 81 0.82 4.88 2.43
C THR A 81 0.23 5.40 3.74
N THR A 82 -0.26 4.49 4.61
CA THR A 82 -0.74 4.85 5.95
C THR A 82 0.35 5.50 6.79
N PHE A 83 1.53 4.90 6.86
CA PHE A 83 2.63 5.46 7.64
C PHE A 83 3.13 6.78 7.09
N LEU A 84 3.14 6.97 5.77
CA LEU A 84 3.41 8.29 5.19
C LEU A 84 2.37 9.32 5.64
N ALA A 85 1.08 8.97 5.63
CA ALA A 85 0.03 9.87 6.11
C ALA A 85 0.21 10.22 7.59
N ILE A 86 0.57 9.25 8.44
CA ILE A 86 0.86 9.48 9.86
C ILE A 86 2.01 10.48 10.06
N GLN A 87 3.05 10.44 9.21
CA GLN A 87 4.19 11.35 9.32
C GLN A 87 3.92 12.75 8.75
N LEU A 88 2.92 12.89 7.85
CA LEU A 88 2.71 14.10 7.06
C LEU A 88 1.41 14.84 7.41
N CYS A 89 0.48 14.20 8.12
CA CYS A 89 -0.85 14.73 8.40
C CYS A 89 -1.13 14.71 9.91
N ASP A 90 -1.91 15.68 10.39
CA ASP A 90 -2.31 15.75 11.80
C ASP A 90 -3.38 14.71 12.16
N VAL A 91 -4.21 14.33 11.17
CA VAL A 91 -5.32 13.37 11.34
C VAL A 91 -5.37 12.45 10.14
N VAL A 92 -5.43 11.14 10.39
CA VAL A 92 -5.46 10.11 9.35
C VAL A 92 -6.74 9.29 9.46
N ASN A 93 -7.58 9.36 8.42
CA ASN A 93 -8.74 8.49 8.26
C ASN A 93 -8.44 7.43 7.20
N MET A 94 -8.68 6.16 7.54
CA MET A 94 -8.40 5.02 6.66
C MET A 94 -9.67 4.35 6.19
N TYR A 95 -9.77 4.12 4.89
CA TYR A 95 -10.92 3.47 4.23
C TYR A 95 -10.43 2.38 3.27
N GLY A 96 -11.14 1.25 3.22
CA GLY A 96 -10.81 0.14 2.31
C GLY A 96 -9.60 -0.70 2.73
N PHE A 97 -9.21 -0.65 4.00
CA PHE A 97 -8.12 -1.46 4.58
C PHE A 97 -8.65 -2.67 5.37
N GLY A 98 -7.78 -3.67 5.57
CA GLY A 98 -7.97 -4.75 6.54
C GLY A 98 -8.24 -6.13 5.97
N TYR A 99 -8.40 -6.27 4.65
CA TYR A 99 -8.51 -7.57 3.97
C TYR A 99 -9.52 -8.52 4.63
N ASP A 100 -10.76 -8.06 4.81
CA ASP A 100 -11.82 -8.85 5.42
C ASP A 100 -12.36 -9.90 4.43
N PRO A 101 -12.22 -11.21 4.73
CA PRO A 101 -12.55 -12.30 3.80
C PRO A 101 -14.04 -12.39 3.45
N ARG A 102 -14.91 -11.66 4.15
CA ARG A 102 -16.34 -11.55 3.84
C ARG A 102 -16.61 -10.71 2.58
N PHE A 103 -15.62 -9.95 2.11
CA PHE A 103 -15.75 -9.04 0.97
C PHE A 103 -14.70 -9.35 -0.12
N PRO A 104 -14.92 -8.89 -1.37
CA PRO A 104 -13.91 -8.97 -2.42
C PRO A 104 -12.61 -8.25 -2.03
N MET A 105 -11.48 -8.74 -2.56
CA MET A 105 -10.14 -8.18 -2.37
C MET A 105 -10.06 -6.72 -2.82
N HIS A 106 -10.72 -6.37 -3.92
CA HIS A 106 -10.77 -5.01 -4.44
C HIS A 106 -12.21 -4.53 -4.59
N TYR A 107 -12.43 -3.24 -4.36
CA TYR A 107 -13.77 -2.63 -4.48
C TYR A 107 -14.28 -2.53 -5.93
N TYR A 108 -13.40 -2.65 -6.92
CA TYR A 108 -13.72 -2.47 -8.33
C TYR A 108 -13.88 -3.79 -9.09
N ASP A 109 -13.66 -4.94 -8.43
CA ASP A 109 -13.83 -6.25 -9.02
C ASP A 109 -14.47 -7.25 -8.02
N HIS A 110 -14.58 -8.50 -8.44
CA HIS A 110 -15.18 -9.59 -7.66
C HIS A 110 -14.16 -10.67 -7.29
N ARG A 111 -12.86 -10.35 -7.26
CA ARG A 111 -11.85 -11.32 -6.88
C ARG A 111 -11.88 -11.52 -5.37
N SER A 112 -11.92 -12.78 -4.93
CA SER A 112 -11.84 -13.11 -3.51
C SER A 112 -10.45 -12.85 -2.95
N ILE A 113 -10.39 -12.58 -1.65
CA ILE A 113 -9.15 -12.57 -0.86
C ILE A 113 -8.54 -13.98 -0.85
N PRO A 114 -7.21 -14.15 -0.73
CA PRO A 114 -6.58 -15.46 -0.59
C PRO A 114 -7.19 -16.25 0.56
N ASP A 115 -7.25 -17.57 0.38
CA ASP A 115 -7.78 -18.45 1.41
C ASP A 115 -6.99 -18.30 2.71
N GLN A 116 -7.72 -18.29 3.82
CA GLN A 116 -7.14 -18.35 5.15
C GLN A 116 -6.34 -19.65 5.27
N ARG A 117 -5.10 -19.54 5.75
CA ARG A 117 -4.23 -20.70 5.94
C ARG A 117 -4.65 -21.49 7.19
N GLU A 118 -4.06 -22.67 7.37
CA GLU A 118 -4.34 -23.54 8.53
C GLU A 118 -4.09 -22.86 9.88
N ASP A 119 -3.18 -21.89 9.94
CA ASP A 119 -2.86 -21.10 11.13
C ASP A 119 -3.87 -19.96 11.40
N GLY A 120 -4.89 -19.82 10.55
CA GLY A 120 -5.88 -18.75 10.63
C GLY A 120 -5.42 -17.42 10.03
N GLU A 121 -4.24 -17.36 9.41
CA GLU A 121 -3.69 -16.13 8.86
C GLU A 121 -3.97 -16.00 7.36
N ILE A 122 -4.17 -14.77 6.91
CA ILE A 122 -4.32 -14.44 5.49
C ILE A 122 -2.97 -13.88 5.01
N LYS A 123 -2.28 -14.62 4.15
CA LYS A 123 -0.98 -14.24 3.61
C LYS A 123 -0.98 -14.28 2.10
N GLU A 124 -0.34 -13.30 1.47
CA GLU A 124 -0.14 -13.27 0.01
C GLU A 124 1.29 -12.86 -0.34
N GLY A 125 2.01 -13.79 -0.96
CA GLY A 125 3.38 -13.56 -1.41
C GLY A 125 4.31 -13.12 -0.28
N ALA A 126 4.67 -11.84 -0.28
CA ALA A 126 5.62 -11.25 0.67
C ALA A 126 4.97 -10.61 1.91
N HIS A 127 3.64 -10.65 2.01
CA HIS A 127 2.86 -9.86 2.96
C HIS A 127 1.97 -10.76 3.83
N ASP A 128 1.85 -10.41 5.11
CA ASP A 128 0.86 -10.97 6.05
C ASP A 128 -0.24 -9.93 6.30
N TYR A 129 -1.44 -10.19 5.75
CA TYR A 129 -2.57 -9.26 5.86
C TYR A 129 -3.21 -9.29 7.24
N SER A 130 -3.16 -10.44 7.91
CA SER A 130 -3.65 -10.58 9.28
C SER A 130 -2.80 -9.78 10.25
N GLU A 131 -1.48 -9.76 10.06
CA GLU A 131 -0.56 -8.92 10.80
C GLU A 131 -0.87 -7.43 10.64
N GLU A 132 -0.99 -6.95 9.39
CA GLU A 132 -1.33 -5.55 9.12
C GLU A 132 -2.70 -5.16 9.71
N ARG A 133 -3.68 -6.07 9.66
CA ARG A 133 -4.99 -5.84 10.28
C ARG A 133 -4.89 -5.63 11.79
N ARG A 134 -4.15 -6.48 12.50
CA ARG A 134 -3.92 -6.32 13.95
C ARG A 134 -3.23 -4.99 14.26
N LEU A 135 -2.31 -4.55 13.41
CA LEU A 135 -1.69 -3.24 13.53
C LEU A 135 -2.70 -2.10 13.38
N TRP A 136 -3.62 -2.18 12.42
CA TRP A 136 -4.69 -1.18 12.26
C TRP A 136 -5.63 -1.13 13.46
N GLU A 137 -6.00 -2.27 14.02
CA GLU A 137 -6.81 -2.36 15.25
C GLU A 137 -6.12 -1.64 16.41
N LYS A 138 -4.82 -1.90 16.61
CA LYS A 138 -4.03 -1.27 17.65
C LYS A 138 -3.91 0.25 17.46
N LEU A 139 -3.49 0.70 16.28
CA LEU A 139 -3.32 2.13 16.00
C LEU A 139 -4.65 2.89 16.08
N HIS A 140 -5.77 2.24 15.74
CA HIS A 140 -7.09 2.82 15.89
C HIS A 140 -7.48 2.96 17.37
N ALA A 141 -7.27 1.93 18.19
CA ALA A 141 -7.54 1.97 19.62
C ALA A 141 -6.70 3.05 20.35
N GLU A 142 -5.50 3.33 19.85
CA GLU A 142 -4.61 4.38 20.36
C GLU A 142 -4.93 5.79 19.80
N ASN A 143 -5.96 5.93 18.95
CA ASN A 143 -6.34 7.18 18.27
C ASN A 143 -5.24 7.79 17.39
N ILE A 144 -4.29 6.97 16.93
CA ILE A 144 -3.25 7.39 15.96
C ILE A 144 -3.85 7.47 14.56
N ILE A 145 -4.78 6.56 14.25
CA ILE A 145 -5.56 6.54 13.02
C ILE A 145 -7.05 6.36 13.32
N PHE A 146 -7.90 6.79 12.40
CA PHE A 146 -9.33 6.52 12.41
C PHE A 146 -9.64 5.51 11.31
N TRP A 147 -9.70 4.22 11.66
CA TRP A 147 -9.93 3.16 10.69
C TRP A 147 -11.43 2.85 10.56
N HIS A 148 -11.97 3.19 9.39
CA HIS A 148 -13.38 2.96 9.04
C HIS A 148 -13.51 1.55 8.46
N SER A 149 -13.80 0.58 9.34
CA SER A 149 -14.01 -0.82 8.97
C SER A 149 -15.50 -1.17 8.97
N ARG A 150 -15.89 -2.17 8.17
CA ARG A 150 -17.26 -2.67 8.09
C ARG A 150 -17.57 -3.74 9.14
N GLN A 151 -16.71 -3.90 10.15
CA GLN A 151 -16.83 -4.97 11.13
C GLN A 151 -18.07 -4.81 12.03
N ASN A 152 -18.50 -3.57 12.28
CA ASN A 152 -19.65 -3.28 13.14
C ASN A 152 -21.00 -3.38 12.42
N GLU A 153 -21.05 -3.38 11.08
CA GLU A 153 -22.31 -3.48 10.31
C GLU A 153 -22.99 -4.85 10.47
N THR A 154 -22.23 -5.91 10.76
CA THR A 154 -22.79 -7.26 10.95
C THR A 154 -23.39 -7.48 12.35
N VAL A 155 -22.91 -6.78 13.38
CA VAL A 155 -23.44 -6.93 14.74
C VAL A 155 -24.85 -6.33 14.84
N GLU A 156 -25.11 -5.23 14.13
CA GLU A 156 -26.45 -4.62 14.10
C GLU A 156 -27.42 -5.35 13.16
N ALA A 157 -26.93 -5.98 12.08
CA ALA A 157 -27.76 -6.75 11.16
C ALA A 157 -28.24 -8.10 11.73
N ASP A 158 -27.46 -8.72 12.63
CA ASP A 158 -27.83 -9.96 13.32
C ASP A 158 -28.67 -9.74 14.61
N MET A 159 -28.88 -8.47 15.00
CA MET A 159 -29.74 -8.06 16.12
C MET A 159 -31.09 -7.47 15.67
N ALA A 160 -31.39 -7.47 14.37
CA ALA A 160 -32.62 -6.94 13.77
C ALA A 160 -33.57 -8.05 13.29
#